data_AF-A0A931V6A3-F1
#
_entry.id   AF-A0A931V6A3-F1
#
_cell.length_a   1.000
_cell.length_b   1.000
_cell.length_c   1.000
_cell.angle_alpha   90.00
_cell.angle_beta   90.00
_cell.angle_gamma   90.00
#
_symmetry.space_group_name_H-M   'P 1'
#
loop_
_entity.id
_entity.type
_entity.pdbx_description
1 polymer ?
#
loop_
_entity_poly.entity_id
_entity_poly.type
_entity_poly.pdbx_seq_one_letter_code
_entity_poly.pdbx_strand_id
1 'polypeptide(L)' 'MRRALASVPLNTAEGSYSRGANRAARYHSAAGSMNEVIAGVETALAFQYIDSFDPELLDRLRMVVATLFKNAR' A
#
# COMPACT_ATOMS: atom_id res chain seq x y z
N MET A 1 -10.90 4.55 0.52
CA MET A 1 -10.05 3.60 -0.25
C MET A 1 -9.52 4.15 -1.57
N ARG A 2 -10.33 4.79 -2.45
CA ARG A 2 -9.84 5.34 -3.74
C ARG A 2 -8.59 6.23 -3.63
N ARG A 3 -8.59 7.18 -2.68
CA ARG A 3 -7.44 8.06 -2.43
C ARG A 3 -6.17 7.28 -2.04
N ALA A 4 -6.29 6.35 -1.09
CA ALA A 4 -5.17 5.53 -0.63
C ALA A 4 -4.61 4.64 -1.75
N LEU A 5 -5.50 3.98 -2.52
CA LEU A 5 -5.11 3.19 -3.69
C LEU A 5 -4.37 4.03 -4.74
N ALA A 6 -4.87 5.22 -5.07
CA ALA A 6 -4.23 6.11 -6.04
C ALA A 6 -2.90 6.68 -5.53
N SER A 7 -2.76 6.88 -4.21
CA SER A 7 -1.54 7.38 -3.58
C SER A 7 -0.36 6.42 -3.71
N VAL A 8 -0.60 5.11 -3.78
CA VAL A 8 0.46 4.08 -3.87
C VAL A 8 1.31 4.24 -5.14
N PRO A 9 0.75 4.17 -6.37
CA PRO A 9 1.54 4.31 -7.59
C PRO A 9 2.16 5.72 -7.72
N LEU A 10 1.47 6.77 -7.26
CA LEU A 10 1.99 8.14 -7.31
C LEU A 10 3.27 8.31 -6.47
N ASN A 11 3.24 7.88 -5.21
CA ASN A 11 4.42 7.93 -4.34
C ASN A 11 5.52 6.96 -4.81
N THR A 12 5.15 5.80 -5.35
CA THR A 12 6.13 4.85 -5.91
C THR A 12 6.87 5.46 -7.09
N ALA A 13 6.15 6.10 -8.01
CA ALA A 13 6.74 6.77 -9.16
C ALA A 13 7.68 7.89 -8.70
N GLU A 14 7.22 8.76 -7.80
CA GLU A 14 8.03 9.88 -7.32
C GLU A 14 9.26 9.44 -6.52
N GLY A 15 9.13 8.37 -5.72
CA GLY A 15 10.26 7.75 -5.03
C GLY A 15 11.32 7.22 -6.00
N SER A 16 10.89 6.62 -7.11
CA SER A 16 11.78 6.04 -8.12
C SER A 16 12.66 7.07 -8.84
N TYR A 17 12.24 8.34 -8.87
CA TYR A 17 13.01 9.45 -9.42
C TYR A 17 13.62 10.36 -8.34
N SER A 18 13.39 10.07 -7.06
CA SER A 18 13.96 10.80 -5.92
C SER A 18 15.32 10.25 -5.50
N ARG A 19 16.05 11.01 -4.66
CA ARG A 19 17.37 10.62 -4.11
C ARG A 19 17.42 10.80 -2.60
N GLY A 20 18.34 10.08 -1.96
CA GLY A 20 18.59 10.17 -0.52
C GLY A 20 17.34 9.94 0.32
N ALA A 21 17.17 10.73 1.39
CA ALA A 21 16.05 10.61 2.32
C ALA A 21 14.68 10.79 1.65
N ASN A 22 14.58 11.60 0.58
CA ASN A 22 13.32 11.81 -0.12
C ASN A 22 12.82 10.54 -0.81
N ARG A 23 13.74 9.73 -1.36
CA ARG A 23 13.40 8.42 -1.96
C ARG A 23 12.78 7.49 -0.94
N ALA A 24 13.44 7.33 0.21
CA ALA A 24 12.96 6.49 1.31
C ALA A 24 11.60 6.96 1.82
N ALA A 25 11.44 8.27 2.05
CA ALA A 25 10.18 8.86 2.50
C ALA A 25 9.02 8.54 1.55
N ARG A 26 9.21 8.62 0.23
CA ARG A 26 8.14 8.31 -0.74
C ARG A 26 7.75 6.85 -0.73
N TYR A 27 8.71 5.92 -0.66
CA TYR A 27 8.38 4.51 -0.55
C TYR A 27 7.68 4.17 0.76
N HIS A 28 8.04 4.83 1.87
CA HIS A 28 7.30 4.71 3.13
C HIS A 28 5.86 5.23 3.01
N SER A 29 5.64 6.39 2.36
CA SER A 29 4.29 6.92 2.12
C SER A 29 3.45 5.98 1.23
N ALA A 30 4.06 5.38 0.21
CA ALA A 30 3.41 4.38 -0.63
C ALA A 30 3.03 3.12 0.16
N ALA A 31 3.95 2.59 0.98
CA ALA A 31 3.71 1.43 1.82
C ALA A 31 2.60 1.69 2.85
N GLY A 32 2.63 2.86 3.50
CA GLY A 32 1.57 3.30 4.41
C GLY A 32 0.21 3.38 3.71
N SER A 33 0.16 3.97 2.52
CA SER A 33 -1.08 4.04 1.72
C SER A 33 -1.61 2.65 1.35
N MET A 34 -0.74 1.68 1.04
CA MET A 34 -1.19 0.30 0.78
C MET A 34 -1.70 -0.38 2.06
N ASN A 35 -1.06 -0.17 3.21
CA ASN A 35 -1.56 -0.67 4.49
C ASN A 35 -2.93 -0.08 4.86
N GLU A 36 -3.20 1.20 4.54
CA GLU A 36 -4.53 1.78 4.72
C GLU A 36 -5.59 1.07 3.85
N VAL A 37 -5.22 0.61 2.64
CA VAL A 37 -6.11 -0.17 1.77
C VAL A 37 -6.40 -1.53 2.39
N ILE A 38 -5.36 -2.25 2.85
CA ILE A 38 -5.51 -3.55 3.52
C ILE A 38 -6.38 -3.41 4.77
N ALA A 39 -6.11 -2.43 5.63
CA ALA A 39 -6.91 -2.15 6.82
C ALA A 39 -8.37 -1.84 6.46
N GLY A 40 -8.61 -1.14 5.35
CA GLY A 40 -9.95 -0.89 4.84
C GLY A 40 -10.70 -2.18 4.45
N VAL A 41 -10.02 -3.14 3.80
CA VAL A 41 -10.58 -4.47 3.49
C VAL A 41 -10.89 -5.23 4.78
N GLU A 42 -9.93 -5.31 5.69
CA GLU A 42 -10.07 -6.02 6.97
C GLU A 42 -11.22 -5.44 7.81
N THR A 43 -11.37 -4.11 7.81
CA THR A 43 -12.49 -3.42 8.48
C THR A 43 -13.82 -3.74 7.80
N ALA A 44 -13.89 -3.73 6.48
CA ALA A 44 -15.12 -4.04 5.74
C ALA A 44 -15.59 -5.49 5.97
N LEU A 45 -14.65 -6.43 6.08
CA LEU A 45 -14.93 -7.82 6.47
C LEU A 45 -15.43 -7.91 7.91
N ALA A 46 -14.75 -7.25 8.85
CA ALA A 46 -15.14 -7.25 10.27
C ALA A 46 -16.53 -6.66 10.49
N PHE A 47 -16.92 -5.66 9.70
CA PHE A 47 -18.24 -5.04 9.75
C PHE A 47 -19.29 -5.76 8.89
N GLN A 48 -18.91 -6.85 8.22
CA GLN A 48 -19.79 -7.60 7.32
C GLN A 48 -20.39 -6.73 6.20
N TYR A 49 -19.66 -5.69 5.77
CA TYR A 49 -20.01 -4.91 4.57
C TYR A 49 -19.71 -5.69 3.29
N ILE A 50 -18.81 -6.66 3.39
CA ILE A 50 -18.51 -7.67 2.38
C ILE A 50 -18.38 -9.02 3.08
N ASP A 51 -18.81 -10.09 2.42
CA ASP A 51 -18.79 -11.45 3.01
C ASP A 51 -17.41 -12.11 2.91
N SER A 52 -16.65 -11.78 1.87
CA SER A 52 -15.32 -12.34 1.63
C SER A 52 -14.47 -11.39 0.79
N PHE A 53 -13.16 -11.64 0.82
CA PHE A 53 -12.18 -10.99 -0.02
C PHE A 53 -11.20 -12.04 -0.53
N ASP A 54 -10.79 -11.93 -1.79
CA ASP A 54 -9.87 -12.89 -2.42
C ASP A 54 -8.54 -12.96 -1.63
N PRO A 55 -8.20 -14.12 -1.02
CA PRO A 55 -6.96 -14.28 -0.26
C PRO A 55 -5.70 -14.09 -1.12
N GLU A 56 -5.73 -14.47 -2.40
CA GLU A 56 -4.59 -14.27 -3.31
C GLU A 56 -4.39 -12.78 -3.61
N LEU A 57 -5.47 -12.04 -3.77
CA LEU A 57 -5.40 -10.59 -3.90
C LEU A 57 -4.84 -9.95 -2.62
N LEU A 58 -5.28 -10.37 -1.45
CA LEU A 58 -4.75 -9.86 -0.18
C LEU A 58 -3.25 -10.12 -0.05
N ASP A 59 -2.78 -11.31 -0.44
CA ASP A 59 -1.35 -11.64 -0.45
C ASP A 59 -0.56 -10.75 -1.42
N ARG A 60 -1.09 -10.51 -2.63
CA ARG A 60 -0.50 -9.56 -3.58
C ARG A 60 -0.41 -8.14 -3.02
N LEU A 61 -1.42 -7.65 -2.29
CA LEU A 61 -1.37 -6.34 -1.64
C LEU A 61 -0.27 -6.29 -0.57
N ARG A 62 -0.12 -7.35 0.24
CA ARG A 62 0.95 -7.47 1.23
C ARG A 62 2.34 -7.56 0.58
N MET A 63 2.45 -8.21 -0.58
CA MET A 63 3.68 -8.25 -1.36
C MET A 63 4.09 -6.86 -1.87
N VAL A 64 3.12 -6.02 -2.26
CA VAL A 64 3.39 -4.62 -2.61
C VAL A 64 3.99 -3.87 -1.40
N VAL A 65 3.39 -4.01 -0.22
CA VAL A 65 3.93 -3.41 1.02
C VAL A 65 5.37 -3.86 1.28
N ALA A 66 5.63 -5.17 1.23
CA ALA A 66 6.96 -5.73 1.45
C ALA A 66 7.99 -5.19 0.44
N THR A 67 7.59 -5.10 -0.84
CA THR A 67 8.43 -4.56 -1.91
C THR A 67 8.76 -3.09 -1.68
N LEU A 68 7.78 -2.28 -1.27
CA LEU A 68 7.98 -0.86 -0.98
C LEU A 68 8.89 -0.65 0.23
N PHE A 69 8.72 -1.43 1.31
CA PHE A 69 9.63 -1.40 2.46
C PHE A 69 11.05 -1.80 2.11
N LYS A 70 11.24 -2.80 1.25
CA LYS A 70 12.56 -3.19 0.75
C LYS A 70 13.22 -2.04 -0.01
N ASN A 71 12.45 -1.29 -0.79
CA ASN A 71 12.94 -0.15 -1.57
C ASN A 71 13.11 1.14 -0.75
N ALA A 72 12.49 1.24 0.43
CA ALA A 72 12.63 2.37 1.33
C ALA A 72 13.97 2.39 2.11
N ARG A 73 14.76 1.32 2.01
CA ARG A 73 16.11 1.23 2.59
C ARG A 73 17.15 1.98 1.76
#